data_AF-A0A370HRI8-F1
#
_entry.id   AF-A0A370HRI8-F1
#
_cell.length_a   1.000
_cell.length_b   1.000
_cell.length_c   1.000
_cell.angle_alpha   90.00
_cell.angle_beta   90.00
_cell.angle_gamma   90.00
#
_symmetry.space_group_name_H-M   'P 1'
#
loop_
_entity.id
_entity.type
_entity.pdbx_description
1 polymer ?
#
loop_
_entity_poly.entity_id
_entity_poly.type
_entity_poly.pdbx_seq_one_letter_code
_entity_poly.pdbx_strand_id
1 'polypeptide(L)' 'MPEIYRIETIAPEEDGGGVVRRTFVRVDSLEAAMERAKRVFTRARVPQATGPKVEAVRVLDGAGYEVFSLSSRD' A
#
# COMPACT_ATOMS: atom_id res chain seq x y z
N MET A 1 17.12 -14.22 -0.84
CA MET A 1 17.76 -12.94 -1.20
C MET A 1 16.70 -11.86 -1.04
N PRO A 2 17.01 -10.69 -0.46
CA PRO A 2 16.02 -9.65 -0.28
C PRO A 2 15.64 -9.02 -1.62
N GLU A 3 14.32 -8.93 -1.87
CA GLU A 3 13.72 -8.28 -3.02
C GLU A 3 13.21 -6.89 -2.65
N ILE A 4 13.01 -6.04 -3.67
CA ILE A 4 12.40 -4.73 -3.50
C ILE A 4 10.95 -4.80 -3.96
N TYR A 5 10.04 -4.41 -3.08
CA TYR A 5 8.63 -4.24 -3.39
C TYR A 5 8.26 -2.76 -3.27
N ARG A 6 7.33 -2.32 -4.12
CA ARG A 6 6.74 -0.98 -4.06
C ARG A 6 5.33 -1.07 -3.51
N ILE A 7 5.10 -0.45 -2.36
CA ILE A 7 3.78 -0.29 -1.78
C ILE A 7 3.22 1.04 -2.27
N GLU A 8 2.08 1.01 -2.92
CA GLU A 8 1.34 2.20 -3.33
C GLU A 8 0.07 2.34 -2.50
N THR A 9 -0.12 3.52 -1.92
CA THR A 9 -1.34 3.90 -1.21
C THR A 9 -2.18 4.79 -2.11
N ILE A 10 -3.46 4.48 -2.22
CA ILE A 10 -4.38 5.04 -3.21
C ILE A 10 -5.47 5.82 -2.47
N ALA A 11 -5.70 7.06 -2.89
CA ALA A 11 -6.79 7.89 -2.39
C ALA A 11 -8.13 7.44 -2.96
N PRO A 12 -9.24 7.75 -2.26
CA PRO A 12 -10.57 7.55 -2.80
C PRO A 12 -10.77 8.22 -4.16
N GLU A 13 -11.60 7.61 -5.01
CA GLU A 13 -12.03 8.22 -6.28
C GLU A 13 -12.65 9.63 -6.08
N GLU A 14 -13.39 9.84 -4.98
CA GLU A 14 -13.96 11.15 -4.61
C GLU A 14 -12.89 12.24 -4.38
N ASP A 15 -11.67 11.83 -4.03
CA ASP A 15 -10.50 12.69 -3.81
C ASP A 15 -9.54 12.68 -5.02
N GLY A 16 -9.94 12.08 -6.15
CA GLY A 16 -9.17 12.02 -7.40
C GLY A 16 -8.47 10.69 -7.71
N GLY A 17 -8.70 9.63 -6.94
CA GLY A 17 -8.39 8.22 -7.32
C GLY A 17 -6.90 7.85 -7.49
N GLY A 18 -5.99 8.72 -7.08
CA GLY A 18 -4.56 8.62 -7.40
C GLY A 18 -3.68 7.96 -6.33
N VAL A 19 -2.45 7.60 -6.72
CA VAL A 19 -1.41 7.18 -5.78
C VAL A 19 -0.94 8.38 -4.95
N VAL A 20 -1.32 8.41 -3.68
CA VAL A 20 -0.93 9.48 -2.72
C VAL A 20 0.38 9.19 -2.00
N ARG A 21 0.82 7.93 -1.95
CA ARG A 21 2.09 7.57 -1.33
C ARG A 21 2.72 6.37 -2.01
N ARG A 22 4.04 6.43 -2.17
CA ARG A 22 4.88 5.31 -2.59
C ARG A 22 5.88 4.98 -1.49
N THR A 23 5.96 3.71 -1.10
CA THR A 23 6.94 3.23 -0.13
C THR A 23 7.66 2.04 -0.73
N PHE A 24 8.97 2.13 -0.88
CA PHE A 24 9.80 1.00 -1.30
C PHE A 24 10.26 0.25 -0.06
N VAL A 25 10.13 -1.07 -0.07
CA VAL A 25 10.54 -1.95 1.03
C VAL A 25 11.45 -3.03 0.49
N ARG A 26 12.56 -3.27 1.20
CA ARG A 26 13.49 -4.34 0.89
C ARG A 26 13.32 -5.44 1.93
N VAL A 27 12.82 -6.60 1.53
CA VAL A 27 12.44 -7.69 2.44
C VAL A 27 12.74 -9.06 1.82
N ASP A 28 12.85 -10.09 2.64
CA ASP A 28 13.21 -11.44 2.21
C ASP A 28 12.03 -12.28 1.68
N SER A 29 10.78 -11.76 1.73
CA SER A 29 9.60 -12.45 1.22
C SER A 29 8.45 -11.50 0.87
N LEU A 30 7.56 -11.95 -0.03
CA LEU A 30 6.31 -11.28 -0.36
C LEU A 30 5.41 -11.10 0.87
N GLU A 31 5.34 -12.11 1.75
CA GLU A 31 4.53 -12.06 2.96
C GLU A 31 4.94 -10.90 3.88
N ALA A 32 6.24 -10.65 4.03
CA ALA A 32 6.74 -9.49 4.78
C ALA A 32 6.34 -8.15 4.14
N ALA A 33 6.33 -8.06 2.81
CA ALA A 33 5.85 -6.88 2.09
C ALA A 33 4.34 -6.67 2.27
N MET A 34 3.55 -7.75 2.21
CA MET A 34 2.10 -7.74 2.47
C MET A 34 1.78 -7.27 3.88
N GLU A 35 2.46 -7.81 4.89
CA GLU A 35 2.29 -7.36 6.29
C GLU A 35 2.63 -5.88 6.46
N ARG A 36 3.66 -5.40 5.76
CA ARG A 36 3.99 -3.97 5.77
C ARG A 36 2.89 -3.13 5.10
N ALA A 37 2.32 -3.58 4.00
CA ALA A 37 1.23 -2.91 3.29
C ALA A 37 -0.06 -2.85 4.15
N LYS A 38 -0.45 -3.96 4.78
CA LYS A 38 -1.57 -4.01 5.74
C LYS A 38 -1.39 -3.00 6.86
N ARG A 39 -0.19 -2.96 7.47
CA ARG A 39 0.13 -1.96 8.52
C ARG A 39 0.02 -0.52 8.02
N VAL A 40 0.43 -0.23 6.78
CA VAL A 40 0.27 1.09 6.17
C VAL A 40 -1.22 1.42 6.04
N PHE A 41 -2.01 0.50 5.49
CA PHE A 41 -3.44 0.68 5.28
C PHE A 41 -4.21 0.89 6.58
N THR A 42 -4.00 0.04 7.59
CA THR A 42 -4.64 0.15 8.90
C THR A 42 -4.31 1.49 9.56
N ARG A 43 -3.04 1.91 9.55
CA ARG A 43 -2.62 3.19 10.15
C ARG A 43 -3.17 4.40 9.42
N ALA A 44 -3.29 4.34 8.10
CA ALA A 44 -3.84 5.46 7.34
C ALA A 44 -5.35 5.67 7.56
N ARG A 45 -6.04 4.67 8.12
CA ARG A 45 -7.49 4.69 8.34
C ARG A 45 -7.91 4.90 9.80
N VAL A 46 -6.97 5.08 10.74
CA VAL A 46 -7.35 5.40 12.12
C VAL A 46 -7.90 6.83 12.20
N PRO A 47 -8.84 7.15 13.12
CA PRO A 47 -9.45 8.48 13.21
C PRO A 47 -8.45 9.63 13.39
N GLN A 48 -7.30 9.34 14.01
CA GLN A 48 -6.23 10.32 14.27
C GLN A 48 -5.18 10.36 13.15
N ALA A 49 -5.39 9.66 12.03
CA ALA A 49 -4.44 9.65 10.93
C ALA A 49 -4.33 11.05 10.33
N THR A 50 -3.11 11.59 10.32
CA THR A 50 -2.78 12.83 9.62
C THR A 50 -2.35 12.48 8.20
N GLY A 51 -3.13 12.88 7.19
CA GLY A 51 -2.84 12.60 5.79
C GLY A 51 -4.09 12.55 4.91
N PRO A 52 -3.92 12.34 3.59
CA PRO A 52 -5.04 12.14 2.69
C PRO A 52 -5.82 10.88 3.08
N LYS A 53 -7.12 10.86 2.79
CA LYS A 53 -7.92 9.64 2.93
C LYS A 53 -7.32 8.54 2.07
N VAL A 54 -7.49 7.30 2.51
CA VAL A 54 -6.97 6.12 1.84
C VAL A 54 -8.11 5.14 1.59
N GLU A 55 -8.26 4.75 0.34
CA GLU A 55 -9.25 3.75 -0.10
C GLU A 55 -8.60 2.38 -0.31
N ALA A 56 -7.36 2.34 -0.80
CA ALA A 56 -6.67 1.09 -1.07
C ALA A 56 -5.16 1.17 -0.86
N VAL A 57 -4.54 -0.01 -0.72
CA VAL A 57 -3.10 -0.22 -0.82
C VAL A 57 -2.83 -1.36 -1.79
N ARG A 58 -1.75 -1.27 -2.56
CA ARG A 58 -1.25 -2.38 -3.38
C ARG A 58 0.25 -2.55 -3.23
N VAL A 59 0.72 -3.77 -3.47
CA VAL A 59 2.13 -4.14 -3.51
C VAL A 59 2.47 -4.52 -4.94
N LEU A 60 3.52 -3.90 -5.46
CA LEU A 60 4.11 -4.25 -6.74
C LEU A 60 5.49 -4.88 -6.52
N ASP A 61 5.84 -5.86 -7.33
CA ASP A 61 7.18 -6.46 -7.36
C ASP A 61 8.20 -5.54 -8.04
N GLY A 62 9.45 -6.02 -8.15
CA GLY A 62 10.54 -5.29 -8.81
C GLY A 62 10.35 -5.05 -10.31
N ALA A 63 9.48 -5.82 -10.97
CA ALA A 63 9.11 -5.64 -12.36
C ALA A 63 7.90 -4.71 -12.54
N GLY A 64 7.24 -4.32 -11.44
CA GLY A 64 6.07 -3.45 -11.44
C GLY A 64 4.74 -4.18 -11.60
N TYR A 65 4.71 -5.51 -11.44
CA TYR A 65 3.46 -6.27 -11.42
C TYR A 65 2.81 -6.17 -10.05
N GLU A 66 1.50 -5.95 -10.01
CA GLU A 66 0.73 -6.04 -8.77
C GLU A 66 0.67 -7.49 -8.29
N VAL A 67 1.15 -7.73 -7.08
CA VAL A 67 1.22 -9.06 -6.46
C VAL A 67 0.32 -9.17 -5.22
N PHE A 68 -0.22 -8.05 -4.76
CA PHE A 68 -1.18 -7.99 -3.66
C PHE A 68 -1.92 -6.64 -3.69
N SER A 69 -3.19 -6.64 -3.30
CA SER A 69 -3.97 -5.44 -3.06
C SER A 69 -4.97 -5.65 -1.92
N LEU A 70 -5.33 -4.55 -1.27
CA LEU A 70 -6.32 -4.51 -0.20
C LEU A 70 -7.07 -3.17 -0.31
N SER A 71 -8.39 -3.24 -0.44
CA SER A 71 -9.24 -2.05 -0.44
C SER A 71 -10.19 -2.02 0.74
N SER A 72 -10.78 -0.86 1.01
CA SER A 72 -11.87 -0.74 1.99
C SER A 72 -13.22 -1.23 1.47
N ARG A 73 -13.29 -1.65 0.20
CA ARG A 73 -14.50 -2.17 -0.45
C ARG A 73 -14.58 -3.70 -0.43
N ASP A 74 -13.45 -4.37 -0.14
CA ASP A 74 -13.33 -5.83 0.01
C ASP A 74 -13.64 -6.27 1.45
#